data_AF-M1B7E8-F1
#
_entry.id   AF-M1B7E8-F1
#
_cell.length_a   1.000
_cell.length_b   1.000
_cell.length_c   1.000
_cell.angle_alpha   90.00
_cell.angle_beta   90.00
_cell.angle_gamma   90.00
#
_symmetry.space_group_name_H-M   'P 1'
#
loop_
_entity.id
_entity.type
_entity.pdbx_description
1 polymer ?
#
loop_
_entity_poly.entity_id
_entity_poly.type
_entity_poly.pdbx_seq_one_letter_code
_entity_poly.pdbx_strand_id
1 'polypeptide(L)'
;MSGFYEVCGEELFHVHPDPVILELNNLQNQLKEKDRELGAAVSEIKALKASEVLKDKALEELRNEFRRLEGKLKIGENVVEQKNLDIKRLVNEKKEALAAQYAAEATLRRVYADQKDDDAPPLESIIAPLEAEIKMYKNEIAALQEDTRSLERHTRSKEAALLEAERILKSALERALIVEEIQNQNYELRRQIEIFQEENKILDKTNRQKILEVEKLSQTILELEEAILAGGAAANTLRDYKRRISELQEEKRTLERELSRVKVSANRVATVVANEWKDENDKVMPVKQWLEERRLLQVTKARYCAT
;
A
#
# COMPACT_ATOMS: atom_id res chain seq x y z
N MET A 1 18.35 49.02 30.54
CA MET A 1 18.96 49.75 29.41
C MET A 1 18.57 48.99 28.16
N SER A 2 17.43 49.33 27.54
CA SER A 2 17.33 50.37 26.50
C SER A 2 18.24 49.97 25.34
N GLY A 3 17.75 49.44 24.23
CA GLY A 3 16.70 50.00 23.37
C GLY A 3 17.36 50.50 22.08
N PHE A 4 16.58 50.66 21.01
CA PHE A 4 16.92 50.91 19.59
C PHE A 4 17.17 49.60 18.81
N TYR A 5 16.18 48.97 18.16
CA TYR A 5 15.17 49.46 17.21
C TYR A 5 15.74 50.37 16.13
N GLU A 6 16.03 49.77 14.97
CA GLU A 6 15.94 50.47 13.69
C GLU A 6 15.15 49.58 12.74
N VAL A 7 13.84 49.81 12.80
CA VAL A 7 12.86 49.45 11.78
C VAL A 7 13.14 50.37 10.60
N CYS A 8 13.50 49.81 9.45
CA CYS A 8 13.56 50.56 8.21
C CYS A 8 12.76 49.81 7.15
N GLY A 9 11.63 50.42 6.79
CA GLY A 9 11.03 50.31 5.46
C GLY A 9 10.23 49.05 5.17
N GLU A 10 8.97 49.03 5.60
CA GLU A 10 7.91 48.43 4.80
C GLU A 10 7.89 49.09 3.41
N GLU A 11 8.50 48.46 2.42
CA GLU A 11 8.01 48.55 1.05
C GLU A 11 7.27 47.25 0.76
N LEU A 12 6.01 47.25 1.19
CA LEU A 12 5.01 46.29 0.75
C LEU A 12 4.74 46.56 -0.74
N PHE A 13 5.69 46.18 -1.61
CA PHE A 13 5.38 46.02 -3.01
C PHE A 13 4.31 44.94 -3.08
N HIS A 14 3.05 45.36 -3.18
CA HIS A 14 2.05 44.60 -3.89
C HIS A 14 2.60 44.41 -5.30
N VAL A 15 3.41 43.36 -5.47
CA VAL A 15 3.63 42.73 -6.76
C VAL A 15 2.24 42.25 -7.14
N HIS A 16 1.53 43.11 -7.86
CA HIS A 16 0.35 42.68 -8.61
C HIS A 16 0.80 41.40 -9.31
N PRO A 17 0.14 40.25 -9.04
CA PRO A 17 0.50 39.03 -9.74
C PRO A 17 0.43 39.36 -11.22
N ASP A 18 1.54 39.14 -11.92
CA ASP A 18 1.60 39.38 -13.36
C ASP A 18 0.35 38.74 -13.98
N PRO A 19 -0.51 39.50 -14.68
CA PRO A 19 -1.72 38.96 -15.31
C PRO A 19 -1.44 37.68 -16.11
N VAL A 20 -0.25 37.58 -16.71
CA VAL A 20 0.22 36.39 -17.43
C VAL A 20 0.38 35.19 -16.48
N ILE A 21 0.92 35.39 -15.27
CA ILE A 21 1.07 34.32 -14.27
C ILE A 21 -0.29 33.85 -13.74
N LEU A 22 -1.25 34.75 -13.57
CA LEU A 22 -2.62 34.39 -13.17
C LEU A 22 -3.33 33.58 -14.25
N GLU A 23 -3.21 34.02 -15.51
CA GLU A 23 -3.78 33.31 -16.65
C GLU A 23 -3.11 31.93 -16.84
N LEU A 24 -1.79 31.84 -16.70
CA LEU A 24 -1.07 30.56 -16.71
C LEU A 24 -1.54 29.62 -15.60
N ASN A 25 -1.72 30.12 -14.37
CA ASN A 25 -2.26 29.32 -13.26
C ASN A 25 -3.69 28.85 -13.53
N ASN A 26 -4.54 29.72 -14.11
CA ASN A 26 -5.91 29.36 -14.48
C ASN A 26 -5.93 28.26 -15.56
N LEU A 27 -5.14 28.43 -16.63
CA LEU A 27 -5.00 27.43 -17.69
C LEU A 27 -4.42 26.12 -17.15
N GLN A 28 -3.45 26.17 -16.23
CA GLN A 28 -2.90 24.98 -15.59
C GLN A 28 -3.95 24.25 -14.74
N ASN A 29 -4.81 24.98 -14.03
CA ASN A 29 -5.90 24.39 -13.26
C ASN A 29 -6.97 23.78 -14.17
N GLN A 30 -7.33 24.47 -15.26
CA GLN A 30 -8.25 23.92 -16.27
C GLN A 30 -7.68 22.66 -16.93
N LEU A 31 -6.39 22.63 -17.23
CA LEU A 31 -5.73 21.43 -17.77
C LEU A 31 -5.82 20.27 -16.77
N LYS A 32 -5.52 20.50 -15.48
CA LYS A 32 -5.66 19.48 -14.42
C LYS A 32 -7.09 18.98 -14.28
N GLU A 33 -8.08 19.86 -14.42
CA GLU A 33 -9.49 19.49 -14.38
C GLU A 33 -9.88 18.64 -15.59
N LYS A 34 -9.44 19.04 -16.80
CA LYS A 34 -9.62 18.26 -18.03
C LYS A 34 -8.93 16.90 -17.95
N ASP A 35 -7.75 16.80 -17.35
CA ASP A 35 -7.06 15.53 -17.12
C ASP A 35 -7.85 14.60 -16.18
N ARG A 36 -8.50 15.17 -15.14
CA ARG A 36 -9.39 14.40 -14.25
C ARG A 36 -10.65 13.94 -14.96
N GLU A 37 -11.30 14.82 -15.73
CA GLU A 37 -12.48 14.49 -16.54
C GLU A 37 -12.14 13.38 -17.56
N LEU A 38 -11.00 13.49 -18.24
CA LEU A 38 -10.51 12.47 -19.17
C LEU A 38 -10.26 11.14 -18.45
N GLY A 39 -9.65 11.17 -17.26
CA GLY A 39 -9.46 9.98 -16.43
C GLY A 39 -10.78 9.30 -16.05
N ALA A 40 -11.80 10.08 -15.69
CA ALA A 40 -13.14 9.58 -15.39
C ALA A 40 -13.85 9.00 -16.63
N ALA A 41 -13.76 9.67 -17.78
CA ALA A 41 -14.32 9.15 -19.03
C ALA A 41 -13.63 7.83 -19.46
N VAL A 42 -12.30 7.73 -19.29
CA VAL A 42 -11.55 6.51 -19.60
C VAL A 42 -11.93 5.36 -18.66
N SER A 43 -12.16 5.63 -17.37
CA SER A 43 -12.62 4.60 -16.44
C SER A 43 -14.05 4.15 -16.73
N GLU A 44 -14.93 5.07 -17.09
CA GLU A 44 -16.30 4.78 -17.54
C GLU A 44 -16.31 3.93 -18.81
N ILE A 45 -15.50 4.28 -19.83
CA ILE A 45 -15.36 3.48 -21.05
C ILE A 45 -14.90 2.05 -20.73
N LYS A 46 -13.96 1.87 -19.80
CA LYS A 46 -13.51 0.54 -19.37
C LYS A 46 -14.63 -0.25 -18.69
N ALA A 47 -15.41 0.41 -17.82
CA ALA A 47 -16.56 -0.21 -17.16
C ALA A 47 -17.66 -0.61 -18.16
N LEU A 48 -17.96 0.26 -19.12
CA LEU A 48 -18.93 -0.01 -20.19
C LEU A 48 -18.48 -1.18 -21.07
N LYS A 49 -17.20 -1.24 -21.47
CA LYS A 49 -16.64 -2.38 -22.22
C LYS A 49 -16.74 -3.68 -21.44
N ALA A 50 -16.47 -3.67 -20.13
CA ALA A 50 -16.63 -4.85 -19.30
C ALA A 50 -18.11 -5.31 -19.22
N SER A 51 -19.04 -4.35 -19.12
CA SER A 51 -20.48 -4.62 -19.14
C SER A 51 -20.94 -5.19 -20.48
N GLU A 52 -20.42 -4.67 -21.59
CA GLU A 52 -20.71 -5.16 -22.95
C GLU A 52 -20.29 -6.61 -23.13
N VAL A 53 -19.10 -6.99 -22.67
CA VAL A 53 -18.62 -8.39 -22.69
C VAL A 53 -19.53 -9.33 -21.90
N LEU A 54 -20.05 -8.88 -20.75
CA LEU A 54 -21.00 -9.69 -19.96
C LEU A 54 -22.35 -9.84 -20.67
N LYS A 55 -22.84 -8.78 -21.33
CA LYS A 55 -24.08 -8.84 -22.12
C LYS A 55 -23.92 -9.76 -23.34
N ASP A 56 -22.78 -9.72 -24.01
CA ASP A 56 -22.50 -10.59 -25.16
C ASP A 56 -22.49 -12.07 -24.76
N LYS A 57 -21.91 -12.41 -23.60
CA LYS A 57 -21.96 -13.76 -23.04
C LYS A 57 -23.40 -14.20 -22.76
N ALA A 58 -24.19 -13.36 -22.09
CA ALA A 58 -25.60 -13.66 -21.80
C ALA A 58 -26.43 -13.83 -23.09
N LEU A 59 -26.16 -13.03 -24.12
CA LEU A 59 -26.80 -13.16 -25.43
C LEU A 59 -26.43 -14.48 -26.13
N GLU A 60 -25.18 -14.92 -26.03
CA GLU A 60 -24.76 -16.19 -26.62
C GLU A 60 -25.37 -17.40 -25.89
N GLU A 61 -25.45 -17.36 -24.56
CA GLU A 61 -26.16 -18.37 -23.77
C GLU A 61 -27.64 -18.46 -24.17
N LEU A 62 -28.31 -17.31 -24.32
CA LEU A 62 -29.71 -17.27 -24.74
C LEU A 62 -29.89 -17.80 -26.18
N ARG A 63 -28.97 -17.47 -27.10
CA ARG A 63 -28.96 -18.03 -28.46
C ARG A 63 -28.79 -19.55 -28.46
N ASN A 64 -27.94 -20.08 -27.60
CA ASN A 64 -27.74 -21.52 -27.46
C ASN A 64 -29.01 -22.22 -26.97
N GLU A 65 -29.66 -21.67 -25.94
CA GLU A 65 -30.93 -22.19 -25.45
C GLU A 65 -32.04 -22.10 -26.50
N PHE A 66 -32.12 -20.99 -27.25
CA PHE A 66 -33.07 -20.84 -28.34
C PHE A 66 -32.87 -21.93 -29.41
N ARG A 67 -31.64 -22.14 -29.89
CA ARG A 67 -31.31 -23.21 -30.85
C ARG A 67 -31.69 -24.60 -30.33
N ARG A 68 -31.47 -24.85 -29.03
CA ARG A 68 -31.83 -26.12 -28.38
C ARG A 68 -33.35 -26.33 -28.36
N LEU A 69 -34.12 -25.30 -28.01
CA LEU A 69 -35.58 -25.35 -27.99
C LEU A 69 -36.17 -25.50 -29.38
N GLU A 70 -35.64 -24.79 -30.37
CA GLU A 70 -36.02 -24.92 -31.78
C GLU A 70 -35.80 -26.35 -32.30
N GLY A 71 -34.67 -26.98 -31.96
CA GLY A 71 -34.41 -28.37 -32.28
C GLY A 71 -35.42 -29.34 -31.66
N LYS A 72 -35.79 -29.13 -30.39
CA LYS A 72 -36.83 -29.93 -29.71
C LYS A 72 -38.20 -29.75 -30.35
N LEU A 73 -38.55 -28.52 -30.70
CA LEU A 73 -39.81 -28.21 -31.37
C LEU A 73 -39.91 -28.97 -32.70
N LYS A 74 -38.86 -28.90 -33.53
CA LYS A 74 -38.83 -29.57 -34.83
C LYS A 74 -38.94 -31.10 -34.73
N ILE A 75 -38.31 -31.71 -33.72
CA ILE A 75 -38.48 -33.13 -33.43
C ILE A 75 -39.93 -33.43 -33.04
N GLY A 76 -40.53 -32.59 -32.20
CA GLY A 76 -41.93 -32.71 -31.79
C GLY A 76 -42.90 -32.62 -32.97
N GLU A 77 -42.69 -31.65 -33.86
CA GLU A 77 -43.48 -31.47 -35.09
C GLU A 77 -43.42 -32.72 -35.98
N ASN A 78 -42.23 -33.26 -36.23
CA ASN A 78 -42.05 -34.48 -37.02
C ASN A 78 -42.78 -35.69 -36.39
N VAL A 79 -42.74 -35.83 -35.06
CA VAL A 79 -43.45 -36.92 -34.36
C VAL A 79 -44.96 -36.78 -34.50
N VAL A 80 -45.49 -35.56 -34.40
CA VAL A 80 -46.93 -35.29 -34.60
C VAL A 80 -47.34 -35.59 -36.03
N GLU A 81 -46.54 -35.17 -37.01
CA GLU A 81 -46.79 -35.45 -38.42
C GLU A 81 -46.78 -36.96 -38.71
N GLN A 82 -45.79 -37.70 -38.18
CA GLN A 82 -45.72 -39.15 -38.32
C GLN A 82 -46.95 -39.84 -37.70
N LYS A 83 -47.36 -39.45 -36.48
CA LYS A 83 -48.55 -40.01 -35.84
C LYS A 83 -49.82 -39.75 -36.64
N ASN A 84 -49.93 -38.60 -37.30
CA ASN A 84 -51.08 -38.30 -38.16
C ASN A 84 -51.13 -39.23 -39.39
N LEU A 85 -49.97 -39.59 -39.96
CA LEU A 85 -49.89 -40.58 -41.05
C LEU A 85 -50.28 -41.98 -40.55
N ASP A 86 -49.83 -42.37 -39.37
CA ASP A 86 -50.17 -43.66 -38.75
C ASP A 86 -51.67 -43.77 -38.46
N ILE A 87 -52.29 -42.71 -37.94
CA ILE A 87 -53.75 -42.66 -37.72
C ILE A 87 -54.50 -42.87 -39.05
N LYS A 88 -54.10 -42.22 -40.14
CA LYS A 88 -54.74 -42.41 -41.45
C LYS A 88 -54.62 -43.85 -41.94
N ARG A 89 -53.46 -44.46 -41.75
CA ARG A 89 -53.19 -45.86 -42.11
C ARG A 89 -54.08 -46.82 -41.31
N LEU A 90 -54.09 -46.71 -39.98
CA LEU A 90 -54.91 -47.53 -39.08
C LEU A 90 -56.41 -47.39 -39.38
N VAL A 91 -56.88 -46.20 -39.77
CA VAL A 91 -58.27 -45.98 -40.18
C VAL A 91 -58.60 -46.77 -41.47
N ASN A 92 -57.69 -46.84 -42.42
CA ASN A 92 -57.89 -47.63 -43.64
C ASN A 92 -57.85 -49.12 -43.36
N GLU A 93 -56.84 -49.59 -42.61
CA GLU A 93 -56.73 -50.98 -42.17
C GLU A 93 -57.98 -51.43 -41.39
N LYS A 94 -58.51 -50.59 -40.51
CA LYS A 94 -59.76 -50.87 -39.79
C LYS A 94 -60.94 -51.06 -40.75
N LYS A 95 -61.06 -50.24 -41.80
CA LYS A 95 -62.13 -50.37 -42.79
C LYS A 95 -62.00 -51.67 -43.58
N GLU A 96 -60.79 -52.02 -43.99
CA GLU A 96 -60.50 -53.27 -44.71
C GLU A 96 -60.77 -54.49 -43.83
N ALA A 97 -60.34 -54.47 -42.56
CA ALA A 97 -60.60 -55.53 -41.59
C ALA A 97 -62.10 -55.71 -41.34
N LEU A 98 -62.87 -54.62 -41.23
CA LEU A 98 -64.33 -54.68 -41.11
C LEU A 98 -64.99 -55.30 -42.35
N ALA A 99 -64.53 -54.95 -43.54
CA ALA A 99 -65.02 -55.54 -44.77
C ALA A 99 -64.71 -57.04 -44.85
N ALA A 100 -63.49 -57.44 -44.47
CA ALA A 100 -63.08 -58.83 -44.39
C ALA A 100 -63.90 -59.62 -43.35
N GLN A 101 -64.19 -59.02 -42.19
CA GLN A 101 -65.05 -59.61 -41.18
C GLN A 101 -66.44 -59.90 -41.73
N TYR A 102 -67.09 -58.92 -42.37
CA TYR A 102 -68.42 -59.13 -42.97
C TYR A 102 -68.41 -60.22 -44.05
N ALA A 103 -67.34 -60.32 -44.85
CA ALA A 103 -67.18 -61.38 -45.84
C ALA A 103 -66.98 -62.77 -45.21
N ALA A 104 -66.17 -62.87 -44.16
CA ALA A 104 -65.96 -64.10 -43.42
C ALA A 104 -67.25 -64.58 -42.72
N GLU A 105 -67.98 -63.68 -42.07
CA GLU A 105 -69.28 -63.99 -41.45
C GLU A 105 -70.31 -64.48 -42.49
N ALA A 106 -70.35 -63.85 -43.67
CA ALA A 106 -71.22 -64.31 -44.76
C ALA A 106 -70.82 -65.70 -45.27
N THR A 107 -69.52 -66.00 -45.33
CA THR A 107 -69.01 -67.31 -45.74
C THR A 107 -69.31 -68.38 -44.69
N LEU A 108 -69.11 -68.08 -43.41
CA LEU A 108 -69.48 -68.97 -42.31
C LEU A 108 -70.98 -69.29 -42.32
N ARG A 109 -71.85 -68.30 -42.52
CA ARG A 109 -73.30 -68.54 -42.62
C ARG A 109 -73.66 -69.49 -43.79
N ARG A 110 -72.89 -69.48 -44.89
CA ARG A 110 -73.06 -70.43 -46.01
C ARG A 110 -72.55 -71.82 -45.66
N VAL A 111 -71.33 -71.92 -45.13
CA VAL A 111 -70.73 -73.21 -44.75
C VAL A 111 -71.54 -73.91 -43.65
N TYR A 112 -72.03 -73.18 -42.65
CA TYR A 112 -72.93 -73.73 -41.63
C TYR A 112 -74.30 -74.16 -42.18
N ALA A 113 -74.75 -73.61 -43.31
CA ALA A 113 -75.95 -74.07 -43.99
C ALA A 113 -75.69 -75.33 -44.84
N ASP A 114 -74.46 -75.50 -45.34
CA ASP A 114 -74.04 -76.63 -46.18
C ASP A 114 -73.53 -77.85 -45.38
N GLN A 115 -73.18 -77.67 -44.10
CA GLN A 115 -72.72 -78.73 -43.21
C GLN A 115 -73.90 -79.38 -42.46
N LYS A 116 -74.68 -80.17 -43.19
CA LYS A 116 -75.37 -81.33 -42.62
C LYS A 116 -74.62 -82.58 -43.08
N ASP A 117 -73.62 -83.01 -42.35
CA ASP A 117 -73.38 -84.43 -42.06
C ASP A 117 -72.14 -84.63 -41.18
N ASP A 118 -72.34 -85.51 -40.21
CA ASP A 118 -71.41 -86.06 -39.23
C ASP A 118 -70.36 -86.94 -39.93
N ASP A 119 -69.09 -86.53 -39.90
CA ASP A 119 -67.93 -87.43 -39.86
C ASP A 119 -66.66 -86.67 -39.44
N ALA A 120 -66.82 -85.66 -38.58
CA ALA A 120 -65.68 -84.97 -37.97
C ALA A 120 -65.14 -85.83 -36.80
N PRO A 121 -63.81 -86.04 -36.71
CA PRO A 121 -63.22 -86.69 -35.54
C PRO A 121 -63.65 -85.93 -34.27
N PRO A 122 -63.78 -86.63 -33.12
CA PRO A 122 -64.25 -86.01 -31.88
C PRO A 122 -63.42 -84.77 -31.57
N LEU A 123 -64.08 -83.60 -31.58
CA LEU A 123 -63.46 -82.29 -31.39
C LEU A 123 -62.55 -82.26 -30.16
N GLU A 124 -62.93 -82.96 -29.09
CA GLU A 124 -62.13 -83.18 -27.89
C GLU A 124 -60.68 -83.63 -28.13
N SER A 125 -60.42 -84.50 -29.11
CA SER A 125 -59.07 -85.02 -29.39
C SER A 125 -58.12 -83.96 -29.96
N ILE A 126 -58.69 -82.95 -30.65
CA ILE A 126 -57.96 -81.81 -31.22
C ILE A 126 -57.89 -80.66 -30.20
N ILE A 127 -58.94 -80.48 -29.39
CA ILE A 127 -59.06 -79.39 -28.43
C ILE A 127 -58.13 -79.58 -27.22
N ALA A 128 -58.04 -80.79 -26.65
CA ALA A 128 -57.32 -81.01 -25.39
C ALA A 128 -55.81 -80.63 -25.42
N PRO A 129 -55.03 -80.94 -26.48
CA PRO A 129 -53.63 -80.49 -26.58
C PRO A 129 -53.50 -78.96 -26.65
N LEU A 130 -54.38 -78.30 -27.41
CA LEU A 130 -54.39 -76.84 -27.54
C LEU A 130 -54.76 -76.15 -26.21
N GLU A 131 -55.70 -76.73 -25.45
CA GLU A 131 -56.03 -76.25 -24.10
C GLU A 131 -54.83 -76.38 -23.13
N ALA A 132 -54.07 -77.47 -23.24
CA ALA A 132 -52.85 -77.67 -22.45
C ALA A 132 -51.75 -76.65 -22.82
N GLU A 133 -51.54 -76.38 -24.11
CA GLU A 133 -50.62 -75.34 -24.59
C GLU A 133 -51.05 -73.94 -24.13
N ILE A 134 -52.34 -73.60 -24.25
CA ILE A 134 -52.89 -72.33 -23.74
C ILE A 134 -52.64 -72.20 -22.23
N LYS A 135 -52.81 -73.28 -21.46
CA LYS A 135 -52.55 -73.28 -20.02
C LYS A 135 -51.06 -73.08 -19.73
N MET A 136 -50.17 -73.70 -20.50
CA MET A 136 -48.71 -73.46 -20.37
C MET A 136 -48.35 -72.01 -20.67
N TYR A 137 -48.80 -71.46 -21.79
CA TYR A 137 -48.52 -70.07 -22.16
C TYR A 137 -49.09 -69.07 -21.15
N LYS A 138 -50.26 -69.36 -20.55
CA LYS A 138 -50.79 -68.54 -19.44
C LYS A 138 -49.87 -68.53 -18.21
N ASN A 139 -49.30 -69.68 -17.85
CA ASN A 139 -48.35 -69.77 -16.74
C ASN A 139 -47.04 -69.05 -17.06
N GLU A 140 -46.55 -69.18 -18.29
CA GLU A 140 -45.35 -68.47 -18.76
C GLU A 140 -45.56 -66.95 -18.75
N ILE A 141 -46.71 -66.47 -19.24
CA ILE A 141 -47.08 -65.05 -19.17
C ILE A 141 -47.12 -64.57 -17.72
N ALA A 142 -47.66 -65.36 -16.79
CA ALA A 142 -47.69 -64.98 -15.37
C ALA A 142 -46.29 -64.90 -14.76
N ALA A 143 -45.38 -65.81 -15.11
CA ALA A 143 -43.98 -65.76 -14.68
C ALA A 143 -43.26 -64.52 -15.23
N LEU A 144 -43.40 -64.24 -16.53
CA LEU A 144 -42.83 -63.05 -17.17
C LEU A 144 -43.37 -61.75 -16.58
N GLN A 145 -44.65 -61.72 -16.18
CA GLN A 145 -45.23 -60.56 -15.49
C GLN A 145 -44.61 -60.31 -14.12
N GLU A 146 -44.31 -61.35 -13.34
CA GLU A 146 -43.64 -61.18 -12.05
C GLU A 146 -42.17 -60.76 -12.24
N ASP A 147 -41.46 -61.32 -13.22
CA ASP A 147 -40.12 -60.89 -13.58
C ASP A 147 -40.09 -59.41 -13.99
N THR A 148 -41.07 -58.97 -14.79
CA THR A 148 -41.22 -57.55 -15.17
C THR A 148 -41.38 -56.66 -13.93
N ARG A 149 -42.23 -57.05 -12.97
CA ARG A 149 -42.40 -56.30 -11.71
C ARG A 149 -41.13 -56.30 -10.86
N SER A 150 -40.41 -57.42 -10.80
CA SER A 150 -39.12 -57.52 -10.10
C SER A 150 -38.09 -56.57 -10.71
N LEU A 151 -37.99 -56.55 -12.04
CA LEU A 151 -37.13 -55.63 -12.78
C LEU A 151 -37.50 -54.16 -12.52
N GLU A 152 -38.80 -53.81 -12.51
CA GLU A 152 -39.24 -52.46 -12.18
C GLU A 152 -38.83 -52.05 -10.75
N ARG A 153 -38.99 -52.93 -9.75
CA ARG A 153 -38.54 -52.67 -8.38
C ARG A 153 -37.04 -52.43 -8.32
N HIS A 154 -36.26 -53.25 -9.02
CA HIS A 154 -34.81 -53.10 -9.10
C HIS A 154 -34.38 -51.81 -9.79
N THR A 155 -35.03 -51.43 -10.89
CA THR A 155 -34.77 -50.18 -11.61
C THR A 155 -35.03 -48.98 -10.71
N ARG A 156 -36.19 -48.92 -10.03
CA ARG A 156 -36.51 -47.84 -9.08
C ARG A 156 -35.50 -47.75 -7.94
N SER A 157 -35.05 -48.89 -7.41
CA SER A 157 -34.02 -48.92 -6.36
C SER A 157 -32.67 -48.38 -6.86
N LYS A 158 -32.28 -48.71 -8.10
CA LYS A 158 -31.03 -48.20 -8.69
C LYS A 158 -31.12 -46.70 -9.00
N GLU A 159 -32.25 -46.23 -9.51
CA GLU A 159 -32.52 -44.80 -9.73
C GLU A 159 -32.43 -44.01 -8.42
N ALA A 160 -33.02 -44.53 -7.34
CA ALA A 160 -32.92 -43.90 -6.02
C ALA A 160 -31.46 -43.84 -5.51
N ALA A 161 -30.69 -44.92 -5.68
CA ALA A 161 -29.28 -44.94 -5.29
C ALA A 161 -28.42 -43.98 -6.14
N LEU A 162 -28.71 -43.85 -7.43
CA LEU A 162 -28.03 -42.90 -8.33
C LEU A 162 -28.32 -41.45 -7.93
N LEU A 163 -29.57 -41.12 -7.60
CA LEU A 163 -29.94 -39.78 -7.13
C LEU A 163 -29.22 -39.42 -5.83
N GLU A 164 -29.07 -40.38 -4.91
CA GLU A 164 -28.35 -40.14 -3.66
C GLU A 164 -26.84 -39.97 -3.91
N ALA A 165 -26.24 -40.79 -4.77
CA ALA A 165 -24.85 -40.63 -5.19
C ALA A 165 -24.60 -39.26 -5.84
N GLU A 166 -25.55 -38.78 -6.67
CA GLU A 166 -25.46 -37.45 -7.29
C GLU A 166 -25.50 -36.33 -6.25
N ARG A 167 -26.35 -36.42 -5.22
CA ARG A 167 -26.38 -35.46 -4.11
C ARG A 167 -25.06 -35.42 -3.34
N ILE A 168 -24.51 -36.59 -3.04
CA ILE A 168 -23.22 -36.71 -2.34
C ILE A 168 -22.10 -36.08 -3.20
N LEU A 169 -22.10 -36.36 -4.51
CA LEU A 169 -21.12 -35.79 -5.44
C LEU A 169 -21.20 -34.28 -5.51
N LYS A 170 -22.42 -33.70 -5.61
CA LYS A 170 -22.62 -32.25 -5.60
C LYS A 170 -22.10 -31.60 -4.31
N SER A 171 -22.43 -32.18 -3.16
CA SER A 171 -21.92 -31.71 -1.86
C SER A 171 -20.39 -31.84 -1.75
N ALA A 172 -19.79 -32.88 -2.35
CA ALA A 172 -18.34 -33.03 -2.39
C ALA A 172 -17.68 -31.98 -3.29
N LEU A 173 -18.29 -31.69 -4.44
CA LEU A 173 -17.83 -30.65 -5.37
C LEU A 173 -17.85 -29.26 -4.73
N GLU A 174 -18.95 -28.89 -4.07
CA GLU A 174 -19.08 -27.61 -3.35
C GLU A 174 -18.00 -27.47 -2.28
N ARG A 175 -17.75 -28.53 -1.51
CA ARG A 175 -16.67 -28.55 -0.50
C ARG A 175 -15.29 -28.41 -1.14
N ALA A 176 -15.05 -29.03 -2.29
CA ALA A 176 -13.77 -28.92 -2.99
C ALA A 176 -13.50 -27.48 -3.48
N LEU A 177 -14.52 -26.80 -4.00
CA LEU A 177 -14.42 -25.40 -4.42
C LEU A 177 -14.10 -24.46 -3.25
N ILE A 178 -14.75 -24.66 -2.10
CA ILE A 178 -14.45 -23.88 -0.88
C ILE A 178 -12.99 -24.10 -0.43
N VAL A 179 -12.50 -25.34 -0.49
CA VAL A 179 -11.11 -25.64 -0.13
C VAL A 179 -10.14 -24.93 -1.08
N GLU A 180 -10.41 -24.91 -2.38
CA GLU A 180 -9.60 -24.19 -3.37
C GLU A 180 -9.56 -22.68 -3.09
N GLU A 181 -10.72 -22.07 -2.78
CA GLU A 181 -10.80 -20.65 -2.42
C GLU A 181 -9.98 -20.34 -1.15
N ILE A 182 -10.12 -21.16 -0.10
CA ILE A 182 -9.34 -21.01 1.14
C ILE A 182 -7.84 -21.20 0.89
N GLN A 183 -7.46 -22.12 0.00
CA GLN A 183 -6.05 -22.33 -0.38
C GLN A 183 -5.47 -21.10 -1.08
N ASN A 184 -6.23 -20.49 -2.00
CA ASN A 184 -5.84 -19.26 -2.67
C ASN A 184 -5.67 -18.10 -1.67
N GLN A 185 -6.63 -17.92 -0.76
CA GLN A 185 -6.53 -16.91 0.31
C GLN A 185 -5.30 -17.16 1.21
N ASN A 186 -5.02 -18.41 1.56
CA ASN A 186 -3.83 -18.76 2.34
C ASN A 186 -2.53 -18.43 1.61
N TYR A 187 -2.48 -18.62 0.30
CA TYR A 187 -1.31 -18.27 -0.52
C TYR A 187 -1.08 -16.75 -0.53
N GLU A 188 -2.15 -15.96 -0.70
CA GLU A 188 -2.08 -14.50 -0.64
C GLU A 188 -1.63 -13.98 0.73
N LEU A 189 -2.19 -14.53 1.81
CA LEU A 189 -1.79 -14.15 3.18
C LEU A 189 -0.32 -14.48 3.46
N ARG A 190 0.19 -15.63 3.00
CA ARG A 190 1.61 -15.97 3.11
C ARG A 190 2.49 -14.95 2.39
N ARG A 191 2.11 -14.58 1.16
CA ARG A 191 2.81 -13.56 0.40
C ARG A 191 2.81 -12.20 1.11
N GLN A 192 1.68 -11.80 1.71
CA GLN A 192 1.61 -10.57 2.50
C GLN A 192 2.54 -10.62 3.73
N ILE A 193 2.58 -11.75 4.45
CA ILE A 193 3.48 -11.94 5.59
C ILE A 193 4.94 -11.78 5.15
N GLU A 194 5.33 -12.35 4.01
CA GLU A 194 6.69 -12.21 3.47
C GLU A 194 7.03 -10.74 3.16
N ILE A 195 6.09 -10.00 2.55
CA ILE A 195 6.26 -8.56 2.29
C ILE A 195 6.44 -7.79 3.61
N PHE A 196 5.57 -7.99 4.59
CA PHE A 196 5.66 -7.34 5.90
C PHE A 196 6.97 -7.68 6.62
N GLN A 197 7.47 -8.90 6.49
CA GLN A 197 8.76 -9.29 7.06
C GLN A 197 9.92 -8.54 6.40
N GLU A 198 9.90 -8.37 5.08
CA GLU A 198 10.95 -7.63 4.38
C GLU A 198 10.88 -6.12 4.66
N GLU A 199 9.68 -5.54 4.72
CA GLU A 199 9.47 -4.15 5.14
C GLU A 199 10.02 -3.90 6.55
N ASN A 200 9.74 -4.80 7.50
CA ASN A 200 10.29 -4.70 8.85
C ASN A 200 11.82 -4.77 8.86
N LYS A 201 12.44 -5.62 8.04
CA LYS A 201 13.91 -5.67 7.93
C LYS A 201 14.48 -4.35 7.41
N ILE A 202 13.81 -3.71 6.45
CA ILE A 202 14.23 -2.41 5.92
C ILE A 202 14.08 -1.34 7.01
N LEU A 203 12.94 -1.29 7.69
CA LEU A 203 12.69 -0.37 8.79
C LEU A 203 13.73 -0.51 9.91
N ASP A 204 14.07 -1.74 10.31
CA ASP A 204 15.10 -2.01 11.31
C ASP A 204 16.49 -1.49 10.89
N LYS A 205 16.87 -1.68 9.61
CA LYS A 205 18.14 -1.15 9.07
C LYS A 205 18.15 0.37 9.12
N THR A 206 17.07 1.02 8.69
CA THR A 206 16.93 2.48 8.73
C THR A 206 16.94 3.01 10.17
N ASN A 207 16.25 2.34 11.10
CA ASN A 207 16.23 2.75 12.49
C ASN A 207 17.62 2.66 13.13
N ARG A 208 18.36 1.57 12.89
CA ARG A 208 19.76 1.45 13.34
C ARG A 208 20.65 2.56 12.80
N GLN A 209 20.51 2.93 11.52
CA GLN A 209 21.26 4.04 10.93
C GLN A 209 20.94 5.38 11.61
N LYS A 210 19.65 5.67 11.86
CA LYS A 210 19.23 6.89 12.56
C LYS A 210 19.76 6.95 13.98
N ILE A 211 19.78 5.83 14.71
CA ILE A 211 20.37 5.75 16.05
C ILE A 211 21.86 6.14 16.00
N LEU A 212 22.62 5.58 15.06
CA LEU A 212 24.04 5.93 14.88
C LEU A 212 24.25 7.41 14.54
N GLU A 213 23.35 8.02 13.77
CA GLU A 213 23.41 9.45 13.46
C GLU A 213 23.12 10.31 14.70
N VAL A 214 22.10 9.95 15.48
CA VAL A 214 21.77 10.61 16.74
C VAL A 214 22.93 10.50 17.74
N GLU A 215 23.58 9.34 17.85
CA GLU A 215 24.76 9.16 18.69
C GLU A 215 25.92 10.07 18.27
N LYS A 216 26.19 10.19 16.96
CA LYS A 216 27.22 11.12 16.45
C LYS A 216 26.90 12.57 16.76
N LEU A 217 25.66 13.01 16.52
CA LEU A 217 25.23 14.37 16.84
C LEU A 217 25.32 14.65 18.34
N SER A 218 24.96 13.67 19.18
CA SER A 218 25.09 13.78 20.64
C SER A 218 26.55 13.96 21.06
N GLN A 219 27.48 13.23 20.44
CA GLN A 219 28.91 13.40 20.67
C GLN A 219 29.41 14.79 20.25
N THR A 220 28.99 15.29 19.10
CA THR A 220 29.33 16.66 18.65
C THR A 220 28.78 17.73 19.59
N ILE A 221 27.58 17.54 20.15
CA ILE A 221 27.02 18.45 21.15
C ILE A 221 27.91 18.49 22.39
N LEU A 222 28.34 17.35 22.92
CA LEU A 222 29.25 17.30 24.08
C LEU A 222 30.57 18.03 23.81
N GLU A 223 31.18 17.82 22.64
CA GLU A 223 32.41 18.51 22.25
C GLU A 223 32.22 20.04 22.17
N LEU A 224 31.08 20.50 21.66
CA LEU A 224 30.75 21.92 21.61
C LEU A 224 30.49 22.49 23.01
N GLU A 225 29.83 21.76 23.90
CA GLU A 225 29.62 22.16 25.29
C GLU A 225 30.96 22.33 26.03
N GLU A 226 31.89 21.39 25.85
CA GLU A 226 33.25 21.50 26.38
C GLU A 226 34.00 22.71 25.83
N ALA A 227 33.91 22.95 24.51
CA ALA A 227 34.52 24.12 23.87
C ALA A 227 33.93 25.44 24.40
N ILE A 228 32.62 25.51 24.65
CA ILE A 228 31.96 26.67 25.25
C ILE A 228 32.46 26.90 26.68
N LEU A 229 32.57 25.84 27.49
CA LEU A 229 33.11 25.94 28.86
C LEU A 229 34.56 26.44 28.87
N ALA A 230 35.41 25.89 27.99
CA ALA A 230 36.78 26.33 27.83
C ALA A 230 36.87 27.79 27.35
N GLY A 231 36.02 28.18 26.39
CA GLY A 231 35.89 29.55 25.92
C GLY A 231 35.47 30.53 27.03
N GLY A 232 34.54 30.12 27.89
CA GLY A 232 34.14 30.87 29.07
C GLY A 232 35.28 31.08 30.07
N ALA A 233 36.09 30.05 30.33
CA ALA A 233 37.28 30.17 31.16
C ALA A 233 38.31 31.14 30.57
N ALA A 234 38.58 31.04 29.26
CA ALA A 234 39.46 31.98 28.55
C ALA A 234 38.93 33.42 28.62
N ALA A 235 37.63 33.64 28.42
CA ALA A 235 37.02 34.96 28.53
C ALA A 235 37.17 35.56 29.95
N ASN A 236 37.04 34.75 31.00
CA ASN A 236 37.25 35.18 32.38
C ASN A 236 38.71 35.63 32.62
N THR A 237 39.69 34.84 32.17
CA THR A 237 41.11 35.24 32.29
C THR A 237 41.43 36.52 31.53
N LEU A 238 40.87 36.72 30.33
CA LEU A 238 41.00 37.99 29.59
C LEU A 238 40.40 39.17 30.36
N ARG A 239 39.25 38.98 31.01
CA ARG A 239 38.63 40.00 31.85
C ARG A 239 39.53 40.37 33.05
N ASP A 240 40.16 39.37 33.68
CA ASP A 240 41.10 39.58 34.78
C ASP A 240 42.35 40.33 34.33
N TYR A 241 42.96 39.94 33.21
CA TYR A 241 44.08 40.68 32.63
C TYR A 241 43.71 42.12 32.29
N LYS A 242 42.53 42.35 31.70
CA LYS A 242 42.04 43.70 31.38
C LYS A 242 41.86 44.54 32.64
N ARG A 243 41.35 43.96 33.72
CA ARG A 243 41.27 44.62 35.04
C ARG A 243 42.66 44.97 35.55
N ARG A 244 43.60 44.01 35.53
CA ARG A 244 44.97 44.23 36.00
C ARG A 244 45.71 45.31 35.22
N ILE A 245 45.52 45.35 33.89
CA ILE A 245 46.06 46.42 33.04
C ILE A 245 45.48 47.78 33.46
N SER A 246 44.19 47.85 33.75
CA SER A 246 43.54 49.10 34.18
C SER A 246 44.11 49.59 35.52
N GLU A 247 44.30 48.69 36.50
CA GLU A 247 44.96 49.00 37.78
C GLU A 247 46.40 49.51 37.57
N LEU A 248 47.21 48.81 36.76
CA LEU A 248 48.57 49.24 36.43
C LEU A 248 48.61 50.59 35.69
N GLN A 249 47.62 50.90 34.87
CA GLN A 249 47.51 52.21 34.22
C GLN A 249 47.21 53.32 35.23
N GLU A 250 46.40 53.06 36.26
CA GLU A 250 46.15 54.00 37.35
C GLU A 250 47.42 54.23 38.19
N GLU A 251 48.12 53.16 38.57
CA GLU A 251 49.42 53.23 39.26
C GLU A 251 50.47 53.98 38.43
N LYS A 252 50.55 53.72 37.12
CA LYS A 252 51.42 54.49 36.23
C LYS A 252 51.09 55.98 36.26
N ARG A 253 49.80 56.35 36.20
CA ARG A 253 49.37 57.76 36.28
C ARG A 253 49.71 58.39 37.63
N THR A 254 49.63 57.66 38.74
CA THR A 254 50.02 58.21 40.07
C THR A 254 51.54 58.41 40.13
N LEU A 255 52.33 57.41 39.71
CA LEU A 255 53.79 57.50 39.66
C LEU A 255 54.29 58.60 38.71
N GLU A 256 53.65 58.80 37.55
CA GLU A 256 53.99 59.90 36.64
C GLU A 256 53.75 61.28 37.28
N ARG A 257 52.69 61.42 38.08
CA ARG A 257 52.43 62.66 38.84
C ARG A 257 53.45 62.85 39.95
N GLU A 258 53.80 61.80 40.68
CA GLU A 258 54.82 61.85 41.74
C GLU A 258 56.21 62.16 41.17
N LEU A 259 56.59 61.50 40.07
CA LEU A 259 57.83 61.79 39.35
C LEU A 259 57.88 63.24 38.91
N SER A 260 56.78 63.77 38.37
CA SER A 260 56.67 65.19 38.02
C SER A 260 56.88 66.11 39.23
N ARG A 261 56.28 65.79 40.39
CA ARG A 261 56.49 66.54 41.65
C ARG A 261 57.94 66.49 42.12
N VAL A 262 58.55 65.31 42.12
CA VAL A 262 59.96 65.12 42.52
C VAL A 262 60.88 65.88 41.57
N LYS A 263 60.64 65.84 40.26
CA LYS A 263 61.39 66.64 39.27
C LYS A 263 61.32 68.13 39.57
N VAL A 264 60.14 68.66 39.89
CA VAL A 264 59.97 70.07 40.28
C VAL A 264 60.74 70.39 41.56
N SER A 265 60.63 69.54 42.60
CA SER A 265 61.38 69.72 43.86
C SER A 265 62.89 69.65 43.65
N ALA A 266 63.37 68.69 42.85
CA ALA A 266 64.79 68.55 42.50
C ALA A 266 65.29 69.76 41.71
N ASN A 267 64.51 70.27 40.75
CA ASN A 267 64.85 71.50 40.03
C ASN A 267 64.92 72.70 40.98
N ARG A 268 63.99 72.83 41.94
CA ARG A 268 64.03 73.89 42.97
C ARG A 268 65.28 73.80 43.83
N VAL A 269 65.62 72.61 44.33
CA VAL A 269 66.86 72.39 45.10
C VAL A 269 68.08 72.73 44.26
N ALA A 270 68.14 72.28 43.01
CA ALA A 270 69.22 72.61 42.09
C ALA A 270 69.34 74.13 41.87
N THR A 271 68.23 74.87 41.77
CA THR A 271 68.24 76.34 41.69
C THR A 271 68.71 76.99 43.00
N VAL A 272 68.25 76.52 44.17
CA VAL A 272 68.70 77.04 45.48
C VAL A 272 70.19 76.81 45.66
N VAL A 273 70.67 75.58 45.42
CA VAL A 273 72.10 75.24 45.45
C VAL A 273 72.86 76.12 44.45
N ALA A 274 72.39 76.28 43.21
CA ALA A 274 73.05 77.18 42.26
C ALA A 274 73.12 78.65 42.74
N ASN A 275 72.10 79.14 43.47
CA ASN A 275 72.07 80.50 44.03
C ASN A 275 72.99 80.66 45.25
N GLU A 276 73.11 79.66 46.11
CA GLU A 276 74.08 79.65 47.23
C GLU A 276 75.53 79.65 46.74
N TRP A 277 75.77 79.34 45.47
CA TRP A 277 77.08 79.17 44.85
C TRP A 277 77.48 80.37 43.97
N LYS A 278 76.85 81.52 44.23
CA LYS A 278 77.20 82.80 43.59
C LYS A 278 78.21 83.57 44.43
N ASP A 279 79.18 84.20 43.78
CA ASP A 279 80.18 85.08 44.41
C ASP A 279 79.60 86.45 44.80
N GLU A 280 80.40 87.32 45.44
CA GLU A 280 79.99 88.69 45.83
C GLU A 280 79.52 89.57 44.65
N ASN A 281 79.73 89.12 43.40
CA ASN A 281 79.29 89.77 42.17
C ASN A 281 78.15 89.03 41.46
N ASP A 282 77.44 88.14 42.18
CA ASP A 282 76.25 87.42 41.72
C ASP A 282 76.50 86.50 40.51
N LYS A 283 77.76 86.09 40.28
CA LYS A 283 78.15 85.14 39.22
C LYS A 283 78.34 83.74 39.79
N VAL A 284 77.81 82.74 39.08
CA VAL A 284 78.00 81.33 39.45
C VAL A 284 79.47 80.97 39.34
N MET A 285 80.05 80.47 40.43
CA MET A 285 81.48 80.15 40.49
C MET A 285 81.86 79.10 39.43
N PRO A 286 82.87 79.34 38.56
CA PRO A 286 83.29 78.41 37.53
C PRO A 286 83.75 77.05 38.07
N VAL A 287 83.30 75.95 37.45
CA VAL A 287 83.57 74.56 37.88
C VAL A 287 85.06 74.25 38.09
N LYS A 288 85.95 74.89 37.32
CA LYS A 288 87.42 74.74 37.48
C LYS A 288 87.90 75.30 38.83
N GLN A 289 87.48 76.53 39.17
CA GLN A 289 87.85 77.16 40.44
C GLN A 289 87.32 76.36 41.64
N TRP A 290 86.12 75.79 41.52
CA TRP A 290 85.58 74.91 42.56
C TRP A 290 86.39 73.62 42.76
N LEU A 291 86.83 72.97 41.67
CA LEU A 291 87.69 71.78 41.78
C LEU A 291 89.03 72.14 42.42
N GLU A 292 89.59 73.31 42.11
CA GLU A 292 90.80 73.84 42.75
C GLU A 292 90.60 74.10 44.26
N GLU A 293 89.52 74.77 44.66
CA GLU A 293 89.22 75.06 46.07
C GLU A 293 88.88 73.80 46.87
N ARG A 294 88.15 72.85 46.27
CA ARG A 294 87.86 71.55 46.92
C ARG A 294 89.12 70.69 47.04
N ARG A 295 90.03 70.77 46.08
CA ARG A 295 91.37 70.14 46.17
C ARG A 295 92.18 70.77 47.29
N LEU A 296 92.16 72.10 47.42
CA LEU A 296 92.79 72.81 48.53
C LEU A 296 92.17 72.42 49.88
N LEU A 297 90.84 72.39 49.98
CA LEU A 297 90.12 72.01 51.21
C LEU A 297 90.35 70.54 51.60
N GLN A 298 90.42 69.62 50.63
CA GLN A 298 90.80 68.23 50.89
C GLN A 298 92.27 68.11 51.31
N VAL A 299 93.18 68.89 50.72
CA VAL A 299 94.60 68.93 51.12
C VAL A 299 94.76 69.52 52.52
N THR A 300 94.00 70.56 52.88
CA THR A 300 94.00 71.10 54.25
C THR A 300 93.34 70.13 55.24
N LYS A 301 92.23 69.48 54.89
CA LYS A 301 91.55 68.51 55.78
C LYS A 301 92.38 67.23 55.98
N ALA A 302 93.10 66.78 54.95
CA ALA A 302 94.10 65.72 55.08
C ALA A 302 95.31 66.15 55.94
N ARG A 303 95.68 67.43 55.94
CA ARG A 303 96.68 68.00 56.86
C ARG A 303 96.21 68.08 58.32
N TYR A 304 94.93 68.34 58.56
CA TYR A 304 94.34 68.41 59.91
C TYR A 304 93.96 67.03 60.50
N CYS A 305 93.89 65.97 59.69
CA CYS A 305 93.68 64.59 60.17
C CYS A 305 94.99 63.76 60.27
N ALA A 306 96.15 64.36 59.99
CA ALA A 306 97.47 63.73 60.12
C ALA A 306 98.29 64.30 61.31
N THR A 307 97.62 64.95 62.25
CA THR A 307 98.07 65.34 63.60
C THR A 307 97.03 64.89 64.60
#